data_AF-F4AYA6-F1
#
_entry.id   AF-F4AYA6-F1
#
_cell.length_a   1.000
_cell.length_b   1.000
_cell.length_c   1.000
_cell.angle_alpha   90.00
_cell.angle_beta   90.00
_cell.angle_gamma   90.00
#
_symmetry.space_group_name_H-M   'P 1'
#
loop_
_entity.id
_entity.type
_entity.pdbx_description
1 polymer ?
#
loop_
_entity_poly.entity_id
_entity_poly.type
_entity_poly.pdbx_seq_one_letter_code
_entity_poly.pdbx_strand_id
1 'polypeptide(L)'
;MSQLIDRMNEGGPLFMYPILVVIIAIIALLVISLMGKRAKRATSEIISHLSLFAMMWGFLGSTLGLITAFDAIEGSGNISQPMMAGGLKVALLCTLFGLFTFVIGRLSMLVLIIKAQQEERTKV
;
A
#
# COMPACT_ATOMS: atom_id res chain seq x y z
N MET A 1 -21.18 9.28 -4.43
CA MET A 1 -19.75 9.65 -4.53
C MET A 1 -19.18 9.49 -3.13
N SER A 2 -18.32 8.55 -2.76
CA SER A 2 -17.52 7.56 -3.50
C SER A 2 -17.19 6.43 -2.51
N GLN A 3 -17.75 5.23 -2.73
CA GLN A 3 -17.59 4.07 -1.83
C GLN A 3 -16.13 3.78 -1.45
N LEU A 4 -15.18 4.11 -2.33
CA LEU A 4 -13.75 4.01 -2.04
C LEU A 4 -13.29 4.92 -0.88
N ILE A 5 -13.71 6.18 -0.87
CA ILE A 5 -13.33 7.15 0.17
C ILE A 5 -13.97 6.75 1.51
N ASP A 6 -15.20 6.24 1.49
CA ASP A 6 -15.85 5.73 2.70
C ASP A 6 -15.06 4.54 3.28
N ARG A 7 -14.65 3.59 2.43
CA ARG A 7 -13.80 2.46 2.84
C ARG A 7 -12.43 2.91 3.34
N MET A 8 -11.89 3.99 2.77
CA MET A 8 -10.64 4.58 3.22
C MET A 8 -10.73 5.25 4.59
N ASN A 9 -11.85 5.88 4.88
CA ASN A 9 -12.08 6.46 6.20
C ASN A 9 -12.41 5.37 7.23
N GLU A 10 -13.09 4.29 6.82
CA GLU A 10 -13.40 3.14 7.66
C GLU A 10 -12.16 2.35 8.07
N GLY A 11 -11.13 2.24 7.22
CA GLY A 11 -9.91 1.52 7.55
C GLY A 11 -8.87 2.34 8.32
N GLY A 12 -9.26 3.51 8.84
CA GLY A 12 -8.36 4.37 9.60
C GLY A 12 -7.65 5.38 8.69
N PRO A 13 -8.05 6.67 8.73
CA PRO A 13 -7.43 7.74 7.95
C PRO A 13 -5.91 7.78 8.03
N LEU A 14 -5.38 7.58 9.25
CA LEU A 14 -3.95 7.66 9.53
C LEU A 14 -3.11 6.63 8.77
N PHE A 15 -3.64 5.45 8.47
CA PHE A 15 -2.91 4.40 7.75
C PHE A 15 -3.19 4.44 6.26
N MET A 16 -4.42 4.76 5.87
CA MET A 16 -4.86 4.68 4.48
C MET A 16 -4.40 5.87 3.62
N TYR A 17 -4.36 7.09 4.17
CA TYR A 17 -3.87 8.25 3.42
C TYR A 17 -2.38 8.13 3.05
N PRO A 18 -1.46 7.71 3.94
CA PRO A 18 -0.07 7.46 3.56
C PRO A 18 0.08 6.42 2.45
N ILE A 19 -0.67 5.31 2.50
CA ILE A 19 -0.64 4.28 1.45
C ILE A 19 -1.09 4.88 0.10
N LEU A 20 -2.08 5.77 0.10
CA LEU A 20 -2.52 6.47 -1.10
C LEU A 20 -1.49 7.50 -1.61
N VAL A 21 -0.76 8.18 -0.74
CA VAL A 21 0.36 9.04 -1.17
C VAL A 21 1.45 8.20 -1.83
N VAL A 22 1.74 7.03 -1.26
CA VAL A 22 2.73 6.09 -1.79
C VAL A 22 2.30 5.56 -3.16
N ILE A 23 1.06 5.12 -3.35
CA ILE A 23 0.61 4.59 -4.64
C ILE A 23 0.68 5.67 -5.74
N ILE A 24 0.32 6.92 -5.42
CA ILE A 24 0.45 8.04 -6.36
C ILE A 24 1.92 8.29 -6.70
N ALA A 25 2.82 8.26 -5.71
CA ALA A 25 4.25 8.43 -5.94
C ALA A 25 4.83 7.32 -6.82
N ILE A 26 4.43 6.06 -6.62
CA ILE A 26 4.82 4.93 -7.49
C ILE A 26 4.37 5.18 -8.93
N ILE A 27 3.10 5.57 -9.13
CA ILE A 27 2.55 5.85 -10.46
C ILE A 27 3.29 7.04 -11.11
N ALA A 28 3.53 8.12 -10.38
CA ALA A 28 4.26 9.28 -10.88
C ALA A 28 5.70 8.90 -11.29
N LEU A 29 6.40 8.12 -10.47
CA LEU A 29 7.74 7.61 -10.79
C LEU A 29 7.75 6.70 -12.02
N LEU A 30 6.75 5.83 -12.16
CA LEU A 30 6.58 4.99 -13.34
C LEU A 30 6.43 5.86 -14.61
N VAL A 31 5.55 6.85 -14.59
CA VAL A 31 5.33 7.75 -15.73
C VAL A 31 6.60 8.54 -16.07
N ILE A 32 7.27 9.14 -15.08
CA ILE A 32 8.51 9.91 -15.28
C ILE A 32 9.62 9.03 -15.86
N SER A 33 9.72 7.79 -15.38
CA SER A 33 10.70 6.80 -15.87
C SER A 33 10.42 6.38 -17.31
N LEU A 34 9.14 6.21 -17.69
CA LEU A 34 8.73 5.89 -19.06
C LEU A 34 8.95 7.05 -20.03
N MET A 35 8.87 8.30 -19.57
CA MET A 35 9.16 9.51 -20.36
C MET A 35 10.67 9.75 -20.58
N GLY A 36 11.54 8.84 -20.12
CA GLY A 36 13.00 8.93 -20.34
C GLY A 36 13.70 10.01 -19.53
N LYS A 37 13.01 10.67 -18.59
CA LYS A 37 13.56 11.79 -17.80
C LYS A 37 14.42 11.33 -16.61
N ARG A 38 14.50 10.04 -16.32
CA ARG A 38 15.27 9.47 -15.20
C ARG A 38 15.95 8.15 -15.55
N ALA A 39 17.04 7.86 -14.85
CA ALA A 39 17.69 6.55 -14.91
C ALA A 39 16.72 5.45 -14.44
N LYS A 40 16.41 4.51 -15.34
CA LYS A 40 15.45 3.42 -15.09
C LYS A 40 15.88 2.52 -13.92
N ARG A 41 17.20 2.31 -13.75
CA ARG A 41 17.76 1.45 -12.69
C ARG A 41 17.58 2.04 -11.29
N ALA A 42 17.92 3.31 -11.09
CA ALA A 42 17.71 4.01 -9.82
C ALA A 42 16.21 4.15 -9.48
N THR A 43 15.37 4.39 -10.48
CA THR A 43 13.92 4.52 -10.26
C THR A 43 13.28 3.18 -9.85
N SER A 44 13.76 2.06 -10.40
CA SER A 44 13.32 0.71 -10.02
C SER A 44 13.58 0.42 -8.54
N GLU A 45 14.77 0.77 -8.05
CA GLU A 45 15.16 0.58 -6.64
C GLU A 45 14.28 1.40 -5.68
N ILE A 46 14.04 2.68 -6.01
CA ILE A 46 13.15 3.55 -5.22
C ILE A 46 11.73 2.97 -5.15
N ILE A 47 11.19 2.51 -6.28
CA ILE A 47 9.86 1.87 -6.33
C ILE A 47 9.84 0.60 -5.46
N SER A 48 10.93 -0.18 -5.44
CA SER A 48 11.08 -1.34 -4.55
C SER A 48 10.85 -0.98 -3.09
N HIS A 49 11.64 -0.02 -2.59
CA HIS A 49 11.60 0.40 -1.19
C HIS A 49 10.26 1.00 -0.83
N LEU A 50 9.70 1.81 -1.72
CA LEU A 50 8.43 2.47 -1.52
C LEU A 50 7.26 1.46 -1.49
N SER A 51 7.29 0.43 -2.36
CA SER A 51 6.30 -0.64 -2.35
C SER A 51 6.36 -1.48 -1.08
N LEU A 52 7.57 -1.83 -0.61
CA LEU A 52 7.77 -2.55 0.65
C LEU A 52 7.31 -1.73 1.85
N PHE A 53 7.61 -0.43 1.85
CA PHE A 53 7.12 0.48 2.88
C PHE A 53 5.59 0.49 2.94
N ALA A 54 4.89 0.60 1.81
CA ALA A 54 3.43 0.56 1.78
C ALA A 54 2.86 -0.74 2.34
N MET A 55 3.49 -1.87 2.03
CA MET A 55 3.10 -3.18 2.57
C MET A 55 3.24 -3.20 4.08
N MET A 56 4.42 -2.86 4.60
CA MET A 56 4.70 -2.89 6.03
C MET A 56 3.86 -1.87 6.81
N TRP A 57 3.58 -0.71 6.21
CA TRP A 57 2.69 0.29 6.79
C TRP A 57 1.25 -0.22 6.90
N GLY A 58 0.76 -0.93 5.87
CA GLY A 58 -0.54 -1.61 5.92
C GLY A 58 -0.60 -2.69 7.00
N PHE A 59 0.47 -3.48 7.17
CA PHE A 59 0.57 -4.45 8.26
C PHE A 59 0.56 -3.78 9.64
N LEU A 60 1.25 -2.65 9.80
CA LEU A 60 1.24 -1.88 11.05
C LEU A 60 -0.17 -1.40 11.41
N GLY A 61 -0.89 -0.81 10.45
CA GLY A 61 -2.29 -0.41 10.64
C GLY A 61 -3.19 -1.61 10.96
N SER A 62 -2.92 -2.76 10.35
CA SER A 62 -3.64 -4.00 10.64
C SER A 62 -3.42 -4.50 12.06
N THR A 63 -2.18 -4.52 12.52
CA THR A 63 -1.85 -4.93 13.89
C THR A 63 -2.52 -4.02 14.91
N LEU A 64 -2.53 -2.71 14.67
CA LEU A 64 -3.22 -1.76 15.55
C LEU A 64 -4.74 -1.94 15.53
N GLY A 65 -5.34 -2.18 14.36
CA GLY A 65 -6.77 -2.49 14.26
C GLY A 65 -7.16 -3.76 15.04
N LEU A 66 -6.32 -4.80 14.99
CA LEU A 66 -6.54 -6.02 15.77
C LEU A 66 -6.38 -5.78 17.27
N ILE A 67 -5.37 -5.01 17.69
CA ILE A 67 -5.21 -4.63 19.12
C ILE A 67 -6.49 -3.94 19.60
N THR A 68 -7.01 -2.95 18.87
CA THR A 68 -8.26 -2.26 19.27
C THR A 68 -9.47 -3.20 19.31
N ALA A 69 -9.51 -4.23 18.45
CA ALA A 69 -10.59 -5.21 18.46
C ALA A 69 -10.52 -6.12 19.70
N PHE A 70 -9.31 -6.50 20.12
CA PHE A 70 -9.09 -7.33 21.31
C PHE A 70 -9.24 -6.54 22.61
N ASP A 71 -8.77 -5.29 22.66
CA ASP A 71 -8.95 -4.40 23.83
C ASP A 71 -10.44 -4.20 24.14
N ALA A 72 -11.29 -4.11 23.10
CA ALA A 72 -12.74 -4.02 23.26
C ALA A 72 -13.37 -5.29 23.87
N ILE A 73 -12.71 -6.44 23.79
CA ILE A 73 -13.14 -7.69 24.41
C ILE A 73 -12.63 -7.78 25.86
N GLU A 74 -11.40 -7.32 26.12
CA GLU A 74 -10.80 -7.34 27.46
C GLU A 74 -11.49 -6.37 28.42
N GLY A 75 -11.85 -5.17 27.95
CA GLY A 75 -12.43 -4.12 28.78
C GLY A 75 -13.91 -4.30 29.13
N SER A 76 -14.67 -5.08 28.34
CA SER A 76 -16.07 -5.39 28.64
C SER A 76 -16.20 -6.87 28.96
N GLY A 77 -16.52 -7.23 30.20
CA GLY A 77 -16.82 -8.61 30.62
C GLY A 77 -17.99 -9.29 29.89
N ASN A 78 -18.50 -8.69 28.81
CA ASN A 78 -19.47 -9.21 27.86
C ASN A 78 -18.98 -8.87 26.44
N ILE A 79 -18.98 -9.82 25.50
CA ILE A 79 -18.40 -9.62 24.16
C ILE A 79 -19.20 -8.57 23.37
N SER A 80 -18.64 -7.37 23.18
CA SER A 80 -19.21 -6.35 22.31
C SER A 80 -18.91 -6.67 20.83
N GLN A 81 -19.61 -7.68 20.27
CA GLN A 81 -19.46 -8.11 18.86
C GLN A 81 -19.39 -6.96 17.84
N PRO A 82 -20.19 -5.86 17.97
CA PRO A 82 -20.10 -4.73 17.04
C PRO A 82 -18.75 -3.99 17.10
N MET A 83 -18.14 -3.87 18.29
CA MET A 83 -16.86 -3.18 18.44
C MET A 83 -15.70 -4.02 17.90
N MET A 84 -15.71 -5.32 18.18
CA MET A 84 -14.77 -6.28 17.61
C MET A 84 -14.82 -6.25 16.08
N ALA A 85 -16.02 -6.28 15.49
CA ALA A 85 -16.21 -6.22 14.04
C ALA A 85 -15.65 -4.93 13.43
N GLY A 86 -15.74 -3.80 14.16
CA GLY A 86 -15.13 -2.53 13.78
C GLY A 86 -13.61 -2.60 13.66
N GLY A 87 -12.91 -3.06 14.70
CA GLY A 87 -11.44 -3.16 14.70
C GLY A 87 -10.91 -4.18 13.69
N LEU A 88 -11.60 -5.32 13.52
CA LEU A 88 -11.27 -6.29 12.47
C LEU A 88 -11.46 -5.72 11.05
N LYS A 89 -12.53 -4.96 10.82
CA LYS A 89 -12.76 -4.29 9.53
C LYS A 89 -11.64 -3.31 9.22
N VAL A 90 -11.21 -2.52 10.20
CA VAL A 90 -10.06 -1.61 10.07
C VAL A 90 -8.81 -2.39 9.66
N ALA A 91 -8.55 -3.50 10.35
CA ALA A 91 -7.35 -4.28 10.14
C ALA A 91 -7.27 -4.90 8.73
N LEU A 92 -8.37 -5.49 8.29
CA LEU A 92 -8.47 -6.12 6.97
C LEU A 92 -8.37 -5.08 5.84
N LEU A 93 -8.97 -3.90 6.00
CA LEU A 93 -8.85 -2.81 5.02
C LEU A 93 -7.41 -2.30 4.93
N CYS A 94 -6.73 -2.06 6.05
CA CYS A 94 -5.31 -1.66 6.06
C CYS A 94 -4.41 -2.67 5.31
N THR A 95 -4.57 -3.96 5.61
CA THR A 95 -3.81 -5.02 4.94
C THR A 95 -4.11 -5.07 3.44
N LEU A 96 -5.38 -5.02 3.06
CA LEU A 96 -5.80 -5.10 1.66
C LEU A 96 -5.20 -3.96 0.82
N PHE A 97 -5.27 -2.72 1.31
CA PHE A 97 -4.71 -1.58 0.59
C PHE A 97 -3.17 -1.59 0.55
N GLY A 98 -2.52 -2.04 1.64
CA GLY A 98 -1.06 -2.20 1.68
C GLY A 98 -0.57 -3.25 0.67
N LEU A 99 -1.21 -4.43 0.64
CA LEU A 99 -0.91 -5.48 -0.33
C LEU A 99 -1.21 -5.06 -1.76
N PHE A 100 -2.33 -4.38 -2.00
CA PHE A 100 -2.69 -3.88 -3.32
C PHE A 100 -1.63 -2.90 -3.86
N THR A 101 -1.20 -1.96 -3.02
CA THR A 101 -0.14 -0.99 -3.37
C THR A 101 1.20 -1.67 -3.62
N PHE A 102 1.53 -2.69 -2.83
CA PHE A 102 2.73 -3.50 -3.03
C PHE A 102 2.74 -4.20 -4.39
N VAL A 103 1.64 -4.87 -4.75
CA VAL A 103 1.52 -5.56 -6.05
C VAL A 103 1.69 -4.58 -7.21
N ILE A 104 1.07 -3.40 -7.13
CA ILE A 104 1.22 -2.35 -8.16
C ILE A 104 2.66 -1.85 -8.25
N GLY A 105 3.34 -1.66 -7.12
CA GLY A 105 4.75 -1.30 -7.09
C GLY A 105 5.65 -2.36 -7.74
N ARG A 106 5.40 -3.64 -7.45
CA ARG A 106 6.14 -4.77 -8.05
C ARG A 106 5.89 -4.90 -9.55
N LEU A 107 4.66 -4.72 -10.01
CA LEU A 107 4.34 -4.68 -11.44
C LEU A 107 5.06 -3.53 -12.15
N SER A 108 5.05 -2.34 -11.53
CA SER A 108 5.74 -1.15 -12.05
C SER A 108 7.25 -1.39 -12.19
N MET A 109 7.88 -1.97 -11.17
CA MET A 109 9.28 -2.38 -11.19
C MET A 109 9.57 -3.39 -12.33
N LEU A 110 8.74 -4.42 -12.47
CA LEU A 110 8.91 -5.45 -13.49
C LEU A 110 8.86 -4.86 -14.91
N VAL A 111 7.91 -3.96 -15.19
CA VAL A 111 7.83 -3.23 -16.46
C VAL A 111 9.09 -2.41 -16.73
N LEU A 112 9.62 -1.72 -15.72
CA LEU A 112 10.84 -0.91 -15.87
C LEU A 112 12.08 -1.76 -16.14
N ILE A 113 12.21 -2.91 -15.48
CA ILE A 113 13.33 -3.84 -15.68
C ILE A 113 13.31 -4.38 -17.11
N ILE A 114 12.15 -4.84 -17.61
CA ILE A 114 12.02 -5.34 -18.99
C ILE A 114 12.43 -4.26 -20.00
N LYS A 115 11.95 -3.02 -19.81
CA LYS A 115 12.31 -1.91 -20.71
C LYS A 115 13.77 -1.50 -20.62
N ALA A 116 14.42 -1.64 -19.46
CA ALA A 116 15.85 -1.35 -19.32
C ALA A 116 16.69 -2.38 -20.11
N GLN A 117 16.31 -3.65 -20.08
CA GLN A 117 17.03 -4.70 -20.83
C GLN A 117 16.88 -4.57 -22.36
N GLN A 118 15.74 -4.07 -22.84
CA GLN A 118 15.55 -3.84 -24.29
C GLN A 118 16.48 -2.74 -24.84
N GLU A 119 16.69 -1.66 -24.09
CA GLU A 119 17.59 -0.57 -24.51
C GLU A 119 19.06 -1.00 -24.57
N GLU A 120 19.50 -1.89 -23.67
CA GLU A 120 20.84 -2.47 -23.75
C GLU A 120 21.00 -3.40 -24.97
N ARG A 121 19.98 -4.21 -25.30
CA ARG A 121 20.01 -5.07 -26.50
C ARG A 121 19.96 -4.31 -27.83
N THR A 122 19.45 -3.08 -27.86
CA THR A 122 19.35 -2.29 -29.11
C THR A 122 20.63 -1.51 -29.41
N LYS A 123 21.58 -1.47 -28.46
CA LYS A 123 22.88 -0.80 -28.59
C LYS A 123 24.03 -1.74 -28.95
N VAL A 124 23.77 -3.04 -29.08
CA VAL A 124 24.70 -4.08 -29.55
C VAL A 124 24.34 -4.43 -30.98
#